data_AF-A0A6G8Q6I8-F1
#
_entry.id   AF-A0A6G8Q6I8-F1
#
_cell.length_a   1.000
_cell.length_b   1.000
_cell.length_c   1.000
_cell.angle_alpha   90.00
_cell.angle_beta   90.00
_cell.angle_gamma   90.00
#
_symmetry.space_group_name_H-M   'P 1'
#
loop_
_entity.id
_entity.type
_entity.pdbx_description
1 polymer ?
#
loop_
_entity_poly.entity_id
_entity_poly.type
_entity_poly.pdbx_seq_one_letter_code
_entity_poly.pdbx_strand_id
1 'polypeptide(L)'
;MKRLRVLMTREEIVPERLAGATVVVLDVFMATTTLLTILENGARGVYPAESLEEAEEIREKLGPDDVLRGGEQDAARIDGYDHGPFPEEYAPAIVAGKDVVFVTTNGTRAIADAAGADRVILGCLRNAPAVARELEESGADSIYLVCAGSAGRFTVEDFLGAATIASHLDLKDWRLNDAAWLALDFMERHGENIPEALKGGRAGRWFVEHDRMDAFRFVADVGASELVPEVKAGQLVSTSAGQQGSWSASQHVSQSGKNTTNRNDESGGRRPERTV
;
A
#
# COMPACT_ATOMS: atom_id res chain seq x y z
N MET A 1 -20.68 20.34 3.14
CA MET A 1 -21.36 19.09 3.55
C MET A 1 -20.47 17.95 3.12
N LYS A 2 -20.12 17.04 4.04
CA LYS A 2 -19.21 15.94 3.76
C LYS A 2 -19.85 14.92 2.81
N ARG A 3 -19.07 14.30 1.92
CA ARG A 3 -19.58 13.40 0.86
C ARG A 3 -18.68 12.19 0.70
N LEU A 4 -19.26 11.00 0.86
CA LEU A 4 -18.59 9.72 0.64
C LEU A 4 -19.22 9.08 -0.58
N ARG A 5 -18.39 8.70 -1.55
CA ARG A 5 -18.83 7.97 -2.73
C ARG A 5 -18.04 6.68 -2.84
N VAL A 6 -18.74 5.58 -3.04
CA VAL A 6 -18.13 4.35 -3.53
C VAL A 6 -18.35 4.29 -5.04
N LEU A 7 -17.28 4.07 -5.81
CA LEU A 7 -17.34 3.71 -7.22
C LEU A 7 -17.06 2.21 -7.32
N MET A 8 -17.91 1.48 -8.02
CA MET A 8 -17.84 0.02 -8.13
C MET A 8 -16.84 -0.46 -9.17
N THR A 9 -16.44 0.41 -10.10
CA THR A 9 -15.33 0.17 -11.04
C THR A 9 -14.57 1.45 -11.34
N ARG A 10 -13.34 1.32 -11.89
CA ARG A 10 -12.55 2.46 -12.37
C ARG A 10 -13.26 3.25 -13.47
N GLU A 11 -14.08 2.62 -14.29
CA GLU A 11 -14.77 3.25 -15.42
C GLU A 11 -15.85 4.26 -14.97
N GLU A 12 -16.25 4.24 -13.70
CA GLU A 12 -17.14 5.26 -13.13
C GLU A 12 -16.41 6.55 -12.73
N ILE A 13 -15.06 6.55 -12.77
CA ILE A 13 -14.27 7.75 -12.49
C ILE A 13 -14.58 8.81 -13.55
N VAL A 14 -14.91 10.00 -13.07
CA VAL A 14 -15.02 11.21 -13.88
C VAL A 14 -13.96 12.17 -13.35
N PRO A 15 -12.80 12.31 -14.02
CA PRO A 15 -11.63 13.03 -13.48
C PRO A 15 -11.96 14.45 -12.99
N GLU A 16 -12.84 15.17 -13.70
CA GLU A 16 -13.23 16.54 -13.36
C GLU A 16 -14.01 16.64 -12.04
N ARG A 17 -14.51 15.51 -11.53
CA ARG A 17 -15.25 15.43 -10.25
C ARG A 17 -14.36 15.06 -9.06
N LEU A 18 -13.08 14.76 -9.30
CA LEU A 18 -12.12 14.37 -8.27
C LEU A 18 -11.38 15.56 -7.63
N ALA A 19 -11.34 16.71 -8.30
CA ALA A 19 -10.70 17.91 -7.76
C ALA A 19 -11.23 18.26 -6.36
N GLY A 20 -10.32 18.51 -5.41
CA GLY A 20 -10.68 18.77 -4.01
C GLY A 20 -11.01 17.54 -3.18
N ALA A 21 -10.86 16.32 -3.72
CA ALA A 21 -11.22 15.08 -3.03
C ALA A 21 -9.99 14.25 -2.62
N THR A 22 -10.16 13.44 -1.59
CA THR A 22 -9.27 12.31 -1.31
C THR A 22 -9.84 11.05 -1.95
N VAL A 23 -9.06 10.39 -2.80
CA VAL A 23 -9.40 9.13 -3.45
C VAL A 23 -8.65 8.00 -2.77
N VAL A 24 -9.37 6.94 -2.40
CA VAL A 24 -8.81 5.65 -2.01
C VAL A 24 -9.02 4.69 -3.17
N VAL A 25 -7.95 4.21 -3.79
CA VAL A 25 -8.04 3.17 -4.82
C VAL A 25 -7.95 1.81 -4.15
N LEU A 26 -8.84 0.88 -4.56
CA LEU A 26 -8.91 -0.49 -4.07
C LEU A 26 -8.84 -1.48 -5.23
N ASP A 27 -7.85 -2.35 -5.18
CA ASP A 27 -7.70 -3.53 -6.03
C ASP A 27 -7.18 -4.65 -5.12
N VAL A 28 -8.11 -5.28 -4.39
CA VAL A 28 -7.82 -6.19 -3.27
C VAL A 28 -7.13 -7.45 -3.78
N PHE A 29 -7.56 -7.94 -4.95
CA PHE A 29 -6.93 -9.02 -5.69
C PHE A 29 -6.46 -8.52 -7.07
N MET A 30 -5.27 -7.92 -7.20
CA MET A 30 -4.14 -7.95 -6.26
C MET A 30 -3.38 -6.63 -6.10
N ALA A 31 -3.62 -5.62 -6.95
CA ALA A 31 -2.63 -4.55 -7.12
C ALA A 31 -2.36 -3.77 -5.83
N THR A 32 -3.40 -3.33 -5.12
CA THR A 32 -3.23 -2.49 -3.92
C THR A 32 -2.65 -3.27 -2.74
N THR A 33 -3.03 -4.55 -2.57
CA THR A 33 -2.45 -5.41 -1.53
C THR A 33 -0.97 -5.69 -1.80
N THR A 34 -0.60 -5.90 -3.06
CA THR A 34 0.79 -6.14 -3.46
C THR A 34 1.65 -4.89 -3.33
N LEU A 35 1.17 -3.74 -3.79
CA LEU A 35 1.86 -2.46 -3.64
C LEU A 35 2.10 -2.09 -2.18
N LEU A 36 1.10 -2.30 -1.31
CA LEU A 36 1.25 -2.17 0.15
C LEU A 36 2.39 -3.08 0.66
N THR A 37 2.35 -4.36 0.28
CA THR A 37 3.33 -5.37 0.74
C THR A 37 4.75 -5.03 0.28
N ILE A 38 4.93 -4.54 -0.94
CA ILE A 38 6.24 -4.13 -1.47
C ILE A 38 6.83 -3.00 -0.62
N LEU A 39 6.02 -2.00 -0.25
CA LEU A 39 6.45 -0.91 0.62
C LEU A 39 6.79 -1.41 2.03
N GLU A 40 5.94 -2.25 2.62
CA GLU A 40 6.18 -2.84 3.96
C GLU A 40 7.47 -3.65 4.01
N ASN A 41 7.81 -4.33 2.91
CA ASN A 41 9.02 -5.15 2.80
C ASN A 41 10.29 -4.34 2.48
N GLY A 42 10.20 -3.01 2.49
CA GLY A 42 11.36 -2.12 2.50
C GLY A 42 11.90 -1.75 1.13
N ALA A 43 11.06 -1.79 0.08
CA ALA A 43 11.42 -1.22 -1.21
C ALA A 43 11.85 0.25 -1.06
N ARG A 44 12.90 0.63 -1.78
CA ARG A 44 13.42 2.01 -1.84
C ARG A 44 12.42 2.96 -2.51
N GLY A 45 11.75 2.47 -3.55
CA GLY A 45 10.69 3.19 -4.25
C GLY A 45 9.75 2.22 -4.93
N VAL A 46 8.47 2.59 -5.03
CA VAL A 46 7.43 1.79 -5.69
C VAL A 46 6.68 2.68 -6.66
N TYR A 47 6.63 2.27 -7.92
CA TYR A 47 6.17 3.08 -9.05
C TYR A 47 5.06 2.34 -9.80
N PRO A 48 3.78 2.62 -9.49
CA PRO A 48 2.67 2.08 -10.26
C PRO A 48 2.62 2.75 -11.64
N ALA A 49 2.64 1.95 -12.70
CA ALA A 49 2.55 2.41 -14.09
C ALA A 49 1.19 2.05 -14.70
N GLU A 50 0.61 2.97 -15.48
CA GLU A 50 -0.68 2.81 -16.16
C GLU A 50 -0.61 1.88 -17.39
N SER A 51 0.60 1.70 -17.92
CA SER A 51 0.88 0.93 -19.13
C SER A 51 2.25 0.26 -19.08
N LEU A 52 2.46 -0.73 -19.95
CA LEU A 52 3.77 -1.37 -20.10
C LEU A 52 4.79 -0.35 -20.64
N GLU A 53 4.35 0.53 -21.54
CA GLU A 53 5.18 1.61 -22.09
C GLU A 53 5.67 2.54 -20.98
N GLU A 54 4.77 3.03 -20.11
CA GLU A 54 5.16 3.87 -18.99
C GLU A 54 6.06 3.12 -18.00
N ALA A 55 5.81 1.85 -17.74
CA ALA A 55 6.66 1.04 -16.86
C ALA A 55 8.11 0.98 -17.38
N GLU A 56 8.29 0.83 -18.69
CA GLU A 56 9.60 0.81 -19.31
C GLU A 56 10.26 2.20 -19.27
N GLU A 57 9.50 3.29 -19.49
CA GLU A 57 10.01 4.65 -19.34
C GLU A 57 10.46 4.98 -17.89
N ILE A 58 9.71 4.54 -16.89
CA ILE A 58 10.06 4.72 -15.47
C ILE A 58 11.36 3.96 -15.18
N ARG A 59 11.46 2.70 -15.62
CA ARG A 59 12.70 1.91 -15.44
C ARG A 59 13.89 2.60 -16.10
N GLU A 60 13.74 3.10 -17.33
CA GLU A 60 14.82 3.81 -18.02
C GLU A 60 15.30 5.05 -17.26
N LYS A 61 14.37 5.79 -16.63
CA LYS A 61 14.69 6.97 -15.80
C LYS A 61 15.41 6.59 -14.50
N LEU A 62 15.06 5.47 -13.89
CA LEU A 62 15.69 4.97 -12.65
C LEU A 62 17.07 4.36 -12.90
N GLY A 63 17.29 3.82 -14.11
CA GLY A 63 18.48 3.05 -14.46
C GLY A 63 18.28 1.54 -14.27
N PRO A 64 19.16 0.70 -14.82
CA PRO A 64 18.97 -0.76 -14.81
C PRO A 64 19.31 -1.42 -13.46
N ASP A 65 20.13 -0.79 -12.64
CA ASP A 65 20.62 -1.37 -11.40
C ASP A 65 19.59 -1.23 -10.27
N ASP A 66 19.32 -2.33 -9.55
CA ASP A 66 18.39 -2.39 -8.42
C ASP A 66 16.94 -1.95 -8.73
N VAL A 67 16.48 -2.14 -9.97
CA VAL A 67 15.07 -1.96 -10.35
C VAL A 67 14.43 -3.30 -10.71
N LEU A 68 13.35 -3.65 -10.02
CA LEU A 68 12.52 -4.81 -10.31
C LEU A 68 11.28 -4.39 -11.10
N ARG A 69 10.85 -5.23 -12.03
CA ARG A 69 9.57 -5.09 -12.75
C ARG A 69 8.60 -6.15 -12.28
N GLY A 70 7.38 -5.72 -11.99
CA GLY A 70 6.36 -6.55 -11.36
C GLY A 70 4.98 -6.35 -11.95
N GLY A 71 4.12 -7.36 -11.79
CA GLY A 71 2.69 -7.23 -12.02
C GLY A 71 2.12 -8.20 -13.03
N GLU A 72 1.06 -7.79 -13.72
CA GLU A 72 0.30 -8.62 -14.65
C GLU A 72 -0.32 -7.81 -15.80
N GLN A 73 -0.61 -8.50 -16.91
CA GLN A 73 -1.42 -7.97 -17.99
C GLN A 73 -2.42 -9.07 -18.37
N ASP A 74 -3.70 -8.71 -18.38
CA ASP A 74 -4.83 -9.56 -18.72
C ASP A 74 -4.90 -10.85 -17.89
N ALA A 75 -4.65 -10.71 -16.59
CA ALA A 75 -4.56 -11.78 -15.60
C ALA A 75 -3.41 -12.78 -15.83
N ALA A 76 -2.43 -12.42 -16.65
CA ALA A 76 -1.24 -13.22 -16.93
C ALA A 76 0.05 -12.50 -16.51
N ARG A 77 1.09 -13.28 -16.22
CA ARG A 77 2.44 -12.72 -15.99
C ARG A 77 2.93 -12.07 -17.28
N ILE A 78 3.67 -10.98 -17.13
CA ILE A 78 4.25 -10.23 -18.24
C ILE A 78 5.59 -10.87 -18.61
N ASP A 79 5.76 -11.21 -19.89
CA ASP A 79 7.00 -11.81 -20.38
C ASP A 79 8.19 -10.86 -20.17
N GLY A 80 9.25 -11.39 -19.54
CA GLY A 80 10.47 -10.64 -19.25
C GLY A 80 10.42 -9.77 -17.99
N TYR A 81 9.31 -9.78 -17.24
CA TYR A 81 9.23 -9.15 -15.91
C TYR A 81 9.74 -10.10 -14.82
N ASP A 82 10.27 -9.52 -13.74
CA ASP A 82 10.91 -10.26 -12.65
C ASP A 82 9.88 -11.01 -11.79
N HIS A 83 8.75 -10.35 -11.50
CA HIS A 83 7.72 -10.86 -10.59
C HIS A 83 6.29 -10.67 -11.13
N GLY A 84 5.36 -11.50 -10.65
CA GLY A 84 3.94 -11.45 -10.96
C GLY A 84 3.17 -10.50 -10.04
N PRO A 85 1.83 -10.60 -9.98
CA PRO A 85 1.02 -9.65 -9.22
C PRO A 85 0.87 -10.01 -7.73
N PHE A 86 1.48 -11.10 -7.23
CA PHE A 86 1.17 -11.64 -5.91
C PHE A 86 2.12 -11.13 -4.80
N PRO A 87 1.62 -10.79 -3.59
CA PRO A 87 2.41 -10.27 -2.47
C PRO A 87 3.58 -11.16 -2.06
N GLU A 88 3.40 -12.48 -2.07
CA GLU A 88 4.43 -13.45 -1.68
C GLU A 88 5.66 -13.43 -2.60
N GLU A 89 5.55 -12.86 -3.80
CA GLU A 89 6.68 -12.72 -4.73
C GLU A 89 7.64 -11.58 -4.33
N TYR A 90 7.23 -10.73 -3.40
CA TYR A 90 7.94 -9.49 -3.03
C TYR A 90 8.45 -9.54 -1.59
N ALA A 91 9.00 -10.68 -1.16
CA ALA A 91 9.58 -10.84 0.17
C ALA A 91 10.72 -9.83 0.44
N PRO A 92 11.02 -9.48 1.71
CA PRO A 92 12.09 -8.52 2.04
C PRO A 92 13.44 -8.85 1.39
N ALA A 93 13.82 -10.12 1.31
CA ALA A 93 15.07 -10.56 0.68
C ALA A 93 15.15 -10.24 -0.83
N ILE A 94 14.01 -9.95 -1.48
CA ILE A 94 13.90 -9.61 -2.89
C ILE A 94 13.88 -8.10 -3.08
N VAL A 95 13.01 -7.39 -2.36
CA VAL A 95 12.68 -5.98 -2.62
C VAL A 95 13.41 -4.97 -1.74
N ALA A 96 13.96 -5.38 -0.60
CA ALA A 96 14.54 -4.44 0.35
C ALA A 96 15.67 -3.60 -0.30
N GLY A 97 15.53 -2.28 -0.22
CA GLY A 97 16.49 -1.33 -0.79
C GLY A 97 16.46 -1.21 -2.31
N LYS A 98 15.52 -1.86 -3.02
CA LYS A 98 15.35 -1.79 -4.48
C LYS A 98 14.16 -0.94 -4.90
N ASP A 99 14.19 -0.42 -6.12
CA ASP A 99 13.02 0.20 -6.72
C ASP A 99 12.16 -0.87 -7.41
N VAL A 100 10.84 -0.70 -7.37
CA VAL A 100 9.90 -1.63 -8.02
C VAL A 100 8.97 -0.85 -8.93
N VAL A 101 9.00 -1.16 -10.22
CA VAL A 101 8.02 -0.68 -11.20
C VAL A 101 6.94 -1.75 -11.34
N PHE A 102 5.69 -1.37 -11.13
CA PHE A 102 4.58 -2.31 -11.04
C PHE A 102 3.44 -1.90 -11.99
N VAL A 103 2.90 -2.84 -12.76
CA VAL A 103 1.85 -2.58 -13.74
C VAL A 103 0.78 -3.67 -13.70
N THR A 104 -0.48 -3.27 -13.82
CA THR A 104 -1.65 -4.18 -13.81
C THR A 104 -2.70 -3.69 -14.79
N THR A 105 -3.60 -4.57 -15.20
CA THR A 105 -4.69 -4.21 -16.11
C THR A 105 -5.68 -3.21 -15.49
N ASN A 106 -5.91 -3.27 -14.18
CA ASN A 106 -6.96 -2.49 -13.52
C ASN A 106 -6.42 -1.55 -12.43
N GLY A 107 -5.77 -2.06 -11.39
CA GLY A 107 -5.38 -1.27 -10.22
C GLY A 107 -4.47 -0.08 -10.51
N THR A 108 -3.38 -0.30 -11.25
CA THR A 108 -2.45 0.80 -11.58
C THR A 108 -3.06 1.81 -12.55
N ARG A 109 -3.96 1.38 -13.42
CA ARG A 109 -4.78 2.32 -14.21
C ARG A 109 -5.77 3.09 -13.33
N ALA A 110 -6.40 2.45 -12.34
CA ALA A 110 -7.32 3.13 -11.42
C ALA A 110 -6.59 4.20 -10.59
N ILE A 111 -5.32 3.96 -10.25
CA ILE A 111 -4.42 4.96 -9.68
C ILE A 111 -4.22 6.14 -10.64
N ALA A 112 -3.91 5.86 -11.92
CA ALA A 112 -3.71 6.90 -12.93
C ALA A 112 -4.97 7.73 -13.20
N ASP A 113 -6.14 7.09 -13.35
CA ASP A 113 -7.43 7.77 -13.52
C ASP A 113 -7.78 8.67 -12.32
N ALA A 114 -7.28 8.35 -11.13
CA ALA A 114 -7.49 9.12 -9.91
C ALA A 114 -6.57 10.35 -9.78
N ALA A 115 -5.60 10.56 -10.69
CA ALA A 115 -4.56 11.58 -10.56
C ALA A 115 -5.08 13.04 -10.46
N GLY A 116 -6.34 13.29 -10.85
CA GLY A 116 -6.99 14.60 -10.69
C GLY A 116 -7.46 14.93 -9.27
N ALA A 117 -7.32 14.00 -8.31
CA ALA A 117 -7.64 14.20 -6.92
C ALA A 117 -6.55 14.97 -6.15
N ASP A 118 -6.91 15.59 -5.02
CA ASP A 118 -5.93 16.26 -4.15
C ASP A 118 -4.99 15.25 -3.48
N ARG A 119 -5.52 14.07 -3.17
CA ARG A 119 -4.80 12.95 -2.58
C ARG A 119 -5.28 11.64 -3.20
N VAL A 120 -4.33 10.77 -3.53
CA VAL A 120 -4.61 9.40 -3.98
C VAL A 120 -3.89 8.45 -3.02
N ILE A 121 -4.65 7.70 -2.23
CA ILE A 121 -4.13 6.69 -1.31
C ILE A 121 -4.57 5.29 -1.74
N LEU A 122 -3.84 4.27 -1.33
CA LEU A 122 -4.17 2.88 -1.61
C LEU A 122 -4.79 2.22 -0.39
N GLY A 123 -5.93 1.57 -0.60
CA GLY A 123 -6.64 0.81 0.41
C GLY A 123 -6.83 -0.65 -0.01
N CYS A 124 -6.65 -1.55 0.95
CA CYS A 124 -7.03 -2.95 0.85
C CYS A 124 -7.55 -3.42 2.21
N LEU A 125 -7.92 -4.69 2.34
CA LEU A 125 -8.39 -5.24 3.62
C LEU A 125 -7.34 -5.11 4.73
N ARG A 126 -6.06 -5.32 4.41
CA ARG A 126 -4.96 -5.32 5.39
C ARG A 126 -4.77 -3.96 6.07
N ASN A 127 -4.97 -2.84 5.37
CA ASN A 127 -4.82 -1.51 5.93
C ASN A 127 -6.14 -0.75 6.09
N ALA A 128 -7.30 -1.41 5.94
CA ALA A 128 -8.60 -0.74 5.94
C ALA A 128 -8.87 0.14 7.19
N PRO A 129 -8.59 -0.31 8.43
CA PRO A 129 -8.75 0.54 9.62
C PRO A 129 -7.78 1.74 9.62
N ALA A 130 -6.54 1.55 9.16
CA ALA A 130 -5.54 2.62 9.11
C ALA A 130 -5.91 3.68 8.06
N VAL A 131 -6.43 3.26 6.90
CA VAL A 131 -6.97 4.17 5.89
C VAL A 131 -8.15 4.96 6.43
N ALA A 132 -9.11 4.31 7.12
CA ALA A 132 -10.23 5.02 7.72
C ALA A 132 -9.78 6.10 8.72
N ARG A 133 -8.83 5.76 9.60
CA ARG A 133 -8.25 6.71 10.56
C ARG A 133 -7.53 7.88 9.87
N GLU A 134 -6.71 7.62 8.85
CA GLU A 134 -6.05 8.67 8.05
C GLU A 134 -7.08 9.61 7.39
N LEU A 135 -8.19 9.06 6.88
CA LEU A 135 -9.27 9.86 6.29
C LEU A 135 -9.93 10.77 7.33
N GLU A 136 -10.19 10.29 8.54
CA GLU A 136 -10.75 11.09 9.63
C GLU A 136 -9.78 12.20 10.10
N GLU A 137 -8.50 11.84 10.31
CA GLU A 137 -7.45 12.76 10.77
C GLU A 137 -7.11 13.84 9.74
N SER A 138 -7.20 13.51 8.44
CA SER A 138 -6.96 14.48 7.36
C SER A 138 -8.02 15.59 7.28
N GLY A 139 -9.19 15.38 7.90
CA GLY A 139 -10.31 16.32 7.82
C GLY A 139 -10.98 16.38 6.45
N ALA A 140 -10.76 15.38 5.59
CA ALA A 140 -11.36 15.31 4.26
C ALA A 140 -12.90 15.40 4.34
N ASP A 141 -13.51 16.19 3.45
CA ASP A 141 -14.97 16.33 3.34
C ASP A 141 -15.52 15.81 2.00
N SER A 142 -14.65 15.33 1.11
CA SER A 142 -15.00 14.69 -0.15
C SER A 142 -14.11 13.48 -0.35
N ILE A 143 -14.68 12.29 -0.15
CA ILE A 143 -13.97 11.01 -0.24
C ILE A 143 -14.58 10.17 -1.36
N TYR A 144 -13.72 9.58 -2.17
CA TYR A 144 -14.07 8.52 -3.12
C TYR A 144 -13.34 7.23 -2.74
N LEU A 145 -14.09 6.15 -2.52
CA LEU A 145 -13.56 4.79 -2.46
C LEU A 145 -13.78 4.16 -3.82
N VAL A 146 -12.71 3.91 -4.55
CA VAL A 146 -12.74 3.54 -5.96
C VAL A 146 -12.28 2.09 -6.09
N CYS A 147 -13.23 1.20 -6.38
CA CYS A 147 -12.93 -0.18 -6.74
C CYS A 147 -12.32 -0.18 -8.15
N ALA A 148 -11.18 -0.83 -8.34
CA ALA A 148 -10.57 -0.98 -9.64
C ALA A 148 -11.44 -1.84 -10.56
N GLY A 149 -12.09 -2.87 -10.00
CA GLY A 149 -12.89 -3.79 -10.77
C GLY A 149 -12.02 -4.71 -11.64
N SER A 150 -12.67 -5.47 -12.51
CA SER A 150 -11.97 -6.37 -13.43
C SER A 150 -12.65 -6.42 -14.77
N ALA A 151 -11.93 -5.99 -15.82
CA ALA A 151 -12.44 -5.94 -17.19
C ALA A 151 -13.77 -5.15 -17.29
N GLY A 152 -13.83 -3.99 -16.64
CA GLY A 152 -15.01 -3.11 -16.62
C GLY A 152 -16.18 -3.63 -15.80
N ARG A 153 -15.95 -4.56 -14.88
CA ARG A 153 -17.00 -5.17 -14.06
C ARG A 153 -16.68 -5.05 -12.58
N PHE A 154 -17.77 -4.92 -11.82
CA PHE A 154 -17.78 -4.99 -10.37
C PHE A 154 -17.14 -6.28 -9.85
N THR A 155 -16.40 -6.14 -8.74
CA THR A 155 -15.69 -7.19 -8.01
C THR A 155 -16.11 -7.16 -6.54
N VAL A 156 -16.36 -8.32 -5.95
CA VAL A 156 -16.80 -8.42 -4.55
C VAL A 156 -15.65 -8.06 -3.61
N GLU A 157 -14.44 -8.47 -3.97
CA GLU A 157 -13.21 -8.23 -3.23
C GLU A 157 -12.92 -6.74 -3.03
N ASP A 158 -12.97 -5.93 -4.09
CA ASP A 158 -12.70 -4.50 -4.01
C ASP A 158 -13.81 -3.78 -3.25
N PHE A 159 -15.07 -4.15 -3.52
CA PHE A 159 -16.22 -3.60 -2.81
C PHE A 159 -16.20 -3.94 -1.32
N LEU A 160 -15.81 -5.16 -0.95
CA LEU A 160 -15.63 -5.56 0.43
C LEU A 160 -14.51 -4.75 1.10
N GLY A 161 -13.42 -4.46 0.39
CA GLY A 161 -12.40 -3.51 0.85
C GLY A 161 -12.97 -2.12 1.12
N ALA A 162 -13.74 -1.57 0.17
CA ALA A 162 -14.35 -0.25 0.28
C ALA A 162 -15.36 -0.19 1.43
N ALA A 163 -16.18 -1.25 1.54
CA ALA A 163 -17.17 -1.41 2.59
C ALA A 163 -16.53 -1.53 3.98
N THR A 164 -15.42 -2.28 4.09
CA THR A 164 -14.65 -2.38 5.34
C THR A 164 -14.14 -1.01 5.76
N ILE A 165 -13.50 -0.25 4.86
CA ILE A 165 -13.06 1.14 5.15
C ILE A 165 -14.24 2.01 5.58
N ALA A 166 -15.33 2.01 4.81
CA ALA A 166 -16.51 2.83 5.11
C ALA A 166 -17.12 2.51 6.48
N SER A 167 -17.11 1.24 6.90
CA SER A 167 -17.64 0.82 8.21
C SER A 167 -16.80 1.29 9.41
N HIS A 168 -15.56 1.71 9.17
CA HIS A 168 -14.68 2.26 10.21
C HIS A 168 -14.78 3.79 10.34
N LEU A 169 -15.57 4.47 9.50
CA LEU A 169 -15.73 5.93 9.51
C LEU A 169 -16.96 6.36 10.32
N ASP A 170 -16.89 7.51 11.01
CA ASP A 170 -18.09 8.21 11.49
C ASP A 170 -18.80 8.95 10.34
N LEU A 171 -19.87 8.31 9.83
CA LEU A 171 -20.62 8.76 8.66
C LEU A 171 -21.93 9.51 8.99
N LYS A 172 -22.19 9.85 10.26
CA LYS A 172 -23.47 10.44 10.69
C LYS A 172 -23.89 11.70 9.91
N ASP A 173 -22.91 12.56 9.57
CA ASP A 173 -23.13 13.83 8.86
C ASP A 173 -22.66 13.81 7.39
N TRP A 174 -22.46 12.60 6.83
CA TRP A 174 -22.01 12.42 5.46
C TRP A 174 -23.17 12.16 4.51
N ARG A 175 -23.10 12.77 3.33
CA ARG A 175 -23.95 12.38 2.21
C ARG A 175 -23.31 11.20 1.47
N LEU A 176 -24.01 10.08 1.45
CA LEU A 176 -23.62 8.85 0.76
C LEU A 176 -24.21 8.82 -0.66
N ASN A 177 -23.51 8.21 -1.62
CA ASN A 177 -24.17 7.70 -2.83
C ASN A 177 -24.74 6.29 -2.58
N ASP A 178 -25.54 5.80 -3.52
CA ASP A 178 -26.22 4.50 -3.43
C ASP A 178 -25.23 3.35 -3.15
N ALA A 179 -24.07 3.35 -3.80
CA ALA A 179 -23.03 2.36 -3.59
C ALA A 179 -22.40 2.44 -2.18
N ALA A 180 -22.19 3.64 -1.63
CA ALA A 180 -21.70 3.81 -0.26
C ALA A 180 -22.73 3.37 0.77
N TRP A 181 -24.03 3.64 0.52
CA TRP A 181 -25.10 3.11 1.36
C TRP A 181 -25.14 1.58 1.32
N LEU A 182 -25.09 0.98 0.12
CA LEU A 182 -25.03 -0.47 -0.05
C LEU A 182 -23.81 -1.09 0.63
N ALA A 183 -22.68 -0.39 0.67
CA ALA A 183 -21.46 -0.87 1.32
C ALA A 183 -21.67 -1.05 2.84
N LEU A 184 -22.42 -0.15 3.49
CA LEU A 184 -22.76 -0.28 4.90
C LEU A 184 -23.67 -1.48 5.17
N ASP A 185 -24.74 -1.63 4.37
CA ASP A 185 -25.63 -2.81 4.44
C ASP A 185 -24.87 -4.13 4.20
N PHE A 186 -23.91 -4.12 3.27
CA PHE A 186 -23.05 -5.27 3.01
C PHE A 186 -22.23 -5.64 4.24
N MET A 187 -21.68 -4.65 4.96
CA MET A 187 -20.92 -4.89 6.20
C MET A 187 -21.80 -5.34 7.36
N GLU A 188 -23.04 -4.89 7.47
CA GLU A 188 -23.97 -5.41 8.48
C GLU A 188 -24.19 -6.93 8.29
N ARG A 189 -24.24 -7.40 7.04
CA ARG A 189 -24.46 -8.82 6.72
C ARG A 189 -23.19 -9.67 6.77
N HIS A 190 -22.06 -9.11 6.34
CA HIS A 190 -20.84 -9.88 6.05
C HIS A 190 -19.64 -9.51 6.93
N GLY A 191 -19.72 -8.43 7.69
CA GLY A 191 -18.60 -7.89 8.48
C GLY A 191 -18.09 -8.81 9.59
N GLU A 192 -18.94 -9.69 10.13
CA GLU A 192 -18.52 -10.68 11.12
C GLU A 192 -17.60 -11.77 10.54
N ASN A 193 -17.67 -12.01 9.22
CA ASN A 193 -16.87 -13.04 8.55
C ASN A 193 -16.46 -12.60 7.13
N ILE A 194 -15.58 -11.60 7.10
CA ILE A 194 -14.98 -11.05 5.88
C ILE A 194 -14.33 -12.14 5.01
N PRO A 195 -13.56 -13.12 5.55
CA PRO A 195 -13.01 -14.19 4.74
C PRO A 195 -14.07 -15.02 4.01
N GLU A 196 -15.23 -15.26 4.62
CA GLU A 196 -16.30 -16.01 3.96
C GLU A 196 -16.98 -15.20 2.85
N ALA A 197 -17.21 -13.91 3.07
CA ALA A 197 -17.71 -13.01 2.03
C ALA A 197 -16.74 -12.93 0.84
N LEU A 198 -15.43 -12.86 1.10
CA LEU A 198 -14.40 -12.82 0.10
C LEU A 198 -14.38 -14.09 -0.77
N LYS A 199 -14.56 -15.29 -0.17
CA LYS A 199 -14.72 -16.56 -0.92
C LYS A 199 -15.97 -16.58 -1.80
N GLY A 200 -17.00 -15.80 -1.47
CA GLY A 200 -18.19 -15.64 -2.31
C GLY A 200 -17.93 -14.88 -3.62
N GLY A 201 -16.83 -14.12 -3.70
CA GLY A 201 -16.39 -13.43 -4.91
C GLY A 201 -15.78 -14.35 -5.96
N ARG A 202 -15.71 -13.89 -7.22
CA ARG A 202 -15.09 -14.65 -8.32
C ARG A 202 -13.61 -14.92 -8.04
N ALA A 203 -12.85 -13.89 -7.67
CA ALA A 203 -11.43 -14.04 -7.38
C ALA A 203 -11.20 -14.88 -6.12
N GLY A 204 -12.01 -14.68 -5.06
CA GLY A 204 -11.93 -15.53 -3.86
C GLY A 204 -12.16 -17.03 -4.15
N ARG A 205 -13.16 -17.37 -4.98
CA ARG A 205 -13.34 -18.75 -5.45
C ARG A 205 -12.12 -19.27 -6.22
N TRP A 206 -11.53 -18.44 -7.08
CA TRP A 206 -10.33 -18.83 -7.83
C TRP A 206 -9.19 -19.24 -6.88
N PHE A 207 -8.94 -18.51 -5.80
CA PHE A 207 -7.93 -18.89 -4.80
C PHE A 207 -8.23 -20.23 -4.12
N VAL A 208 -9.51 -20.48 -3.79
CA VAL A 208 -9.95 -21.75 -3.19
C VAL A 208 -9.78 -22.91 -4.17
N GLU A 209 -10.23 -22.73 -5.41
CA GLU A 209 -10.18 -23.74 -6.47
C GLU A 209 -8.74 -24.13 -6.88
N HIS A 210 -7.78 -23.23 -6.68
CA HIS A 210 -6.36 -23.45 -7.01
C HIS A 210 -5.48 -23.75 -5.79
N ASP A 211 -6.07 -24.05 -4.63
CA ASP A 211 -5.36 -24.38 -3.37
C ASP A 211 -4.34 -23.29 -2.94
N ARG A 212 -4.66 -22.03 -3.19
CA ARG A 212 -3.82 -20.85 -2.86
C ARG A 212 -4.26 -20.20 -1.54
N MET A 213 -4.57 -21.01 -0.54
CA MET A 213 -5.22 -20.53 0.69
C MET A 213 -4.32 -19.65 1.57
N ASP A 214 -3.00 -19.78 1.50
CA ASP A 214 -2.09 -18.92 2.27
C ASP A 214 -2.05 -17.50 1.72
N ALA A 215 -1.98 -17.34 0.40
CA ALA A 215 -2.12 -16.04 -0.27
C ALA A 215 -3.51 -15.43 0.00
N PHE A 216 -4.56 -16.24 -0.07
CA PHE A 216 -5.92 -15.79 0.29
C PHE A 216 -5.99 -15.26 1.73
N ARG A 217 -5.46 -16.00 2.71
CA ARG A 217 -5.45 -15.60 4.12
C ARG A 217 -4.65 -14.32 4.33
N PHE A 218 -3.51 -14.19 3.65
CA PHE A 218 -2.70 -12.97 3.71
C PHE A 218 -3.50 -11.74 3.26
N VAL A 219 -4.23 -11.83 2.14
CA VAL A 219 -5.07 -10.72 1.66
C VAL A 219 -6.26 -10.46 2.59
N ALA A 220 -6.88 -11.51 3.13
CA ALA A 220 -8.08 -11.43 3.96
C ALA A 220 -7.83 -10.97 5.42
N ASP A 221 -6.58 -10.76 5.81
CA ASP A 221 -6.16 -10.42 7.17
C ASP A 221 -6.36 -8.92 7.46
N VAL A 222 -7.59 -8.58 7.87
CA VAL A 222 -8.06 -7.21 8.03
C VAL A 222 -7.32 -6.48 9.13
N GLY A 223 -6.82 -5.27 8.84
CA GLY A 223 -6.13 -4.43 9.81
C GLY A 223 -4.73 -4.92 10.21
N ALA A 224 -4.14 -5.86 9.47
CA ALA A 224 -2.80 -6.35 9.71
C ALA A 224 -1.68 -5.34 9.35
N SER A 225 -2.02 -4.20 8.75
CA SER A 225 -1.09 -3.14 8.37
C SER A 225 -1.57 -1.77 8.86
N GLU A 226 -0.62 -0.97 9.38
CA GLU A 226 -0.83 0.43 9.74
C GLU A 226 -0.33 1.40 8.64
N LEU A 227 0.23 0.88 7.55
CA LEU A 227 0.79 1.69 6.47
C LEU A 227 -0.30 2.12 5.49
N VAL A 228 -0.35 3.42 5.19
CA VAL A 228 -1.23 3.98 4.16
C VAL A 228 -0.37 4.53 3.03
N PRO A 229 -0.30 3.82 1.88
CA PRO A 229 0.43 4.31 0.71
C PRO A 229 -0.28 5.51 0.10
N GLU A 230 0.46 6.58 -0.20
CA GLU A 230 -0.02 7.75 -0.96
C GLU A 230 0.83 7.92 -2.21
N VAL A 231 0.19 8.25 -3.33
CA VAL A 231 0.87 8.54 -4.60
C VAL A 231 1.35 9.98 -4.58
N LYS A 232 2.66 10.20 -4.68
CA LYS A 232 3.29 11.53 -4.86
C LYS A 232 4.26 11.49 -6.01
N ALA A 233 4.03 12.36 -7.00
CA ALA A 233 4.89 12.48 -8.19
C ALA A 233 5.18 11.13 -8.87
N GLY A 234 4.16 10.25 -8.99
CA GLY A 234 4.29 8.93 -9.62
C GLY A 234 4.92 7.83 -8.75
N GLN A 235 5.29 8.14 -7.51
CA GLN A 235 5.87 7.17 -6.56
C GLN A 235 4.93 6.99 -5.36
N LEU A 236 4.89 5.78 -4.80
CA LEU A 236 4.25 5.56 -3.51
C LEU A 236 5.17 5.97 -2.37
N VAL A 237 4.60 6.72 -1.44
CA VAL A 237 5.23 7.07 -0.16
C VAL A 237 4.34 6.60 0.98
N SER A 238 4.93 6.20 2.10
CA SER A 238 4.16 5.95 3.33
C SER A 238 3.67 7.28 3.89
N THR A 239 2.38 7.43 4.15
CA THR A 239 1.92 8.49 5.06
C THR A 239 2.19 8.05 6.49
N SER A 240 2.67 8.98 7.29
CA SER A 240 2.80 8.78 8.73
C SER A 240 2.07 9.93 9.41
N ALA A 241 0.79 9.75 9.67
CA ALA A 241 0.14 10.50 10.74
C ALA A 241 0.70 9.99 12.08
N GLY A 242 1.95 10.37 12.40
CA GLY A 242 2.64 9.91 13.62
C GLY A 242 4.17 9.86 13.59
N GLN A 243 4.84 9.99 12.44
CA GLN A 243 6.30 10.06 12.35
C GLN A 243 6.78 11.30 11.58
N GLN A 244 6.36 12.49 12.00
CA GLN A 244 7.20 13.67 11.82
C GLN A 244 8.19 13.72 12.99
N GLY A 245 9.28 12.97 12.87
CA GLY A 245 10.32 12.87 13.90
C GLY A 245 11.61 12.25 13.35
N SER A 246 12.46 13.10 12.76
CA SER A 246 13.87 12.89 12.42
C SER A 246 14.24 11.73 11.48
N TRP A 247 14.30 12.04 10.18
CA TRP A 247 15.44 11.61 9.37
C TRP A 247 16.33 12.83 9.13
N SER A 248 17.24 13.11 10.06
CA SER A 248 18.38 14.00 9.79
C SER A 248 19.59 13.13 9.48
N ALA A 249 19.99 13.11 8.21
CA ALA A 249 21.29 12.63 7.80
C ALA A 249 22.38 13.36 8.59
N SER A 250 23.27 12.61 9.22
CA SER A 250 24.55 13.15 9.71
C SER A 250 25.59 12.03 9.65
N GLN A 251 26.17 11.87 8.47
CA GLN A 251 27.52 11.35 8.35
C GLN A 251 28.46 12.41 8.94
N HIS A 252 29.01 12.15 10.12
CA HIS A 252 30.24 12.81 10.55
C HIS A 252 31.32 11.79 10.90
N VAL A 253 32.29 11.77 9.99
CA VAL A 253 33.64 11.26 10.08
C VAL A 253 34.24 11.48 11.47
N SER A 254 34.59 10.40 12.16
CA SER A 254 35.42 10.44 13.35
C SER A 254 36.88 10.68 12.95
N GLN A 255 37.37 11.91 13.09
CA GLN A 255 38.82 12.16 13.21
C GLN A 255 39.17 12.16 14.70
N SER A 256 39.91 11.15 15.13
CA SER A 256 40.53 11.06 16.45
C SER A 256 41.80 11.92 16.48
N GLY A 257 41.65 13.17 16.93
CA GLY A 257 42.73 14.10 17.23
C GLY A 257 43.06 14.14 18.72
N LYS A 258 44.31 13.83 19.05
CA LYS A 258 44.94 13.82 20.38
C LYS A 258 44.81 15.16 21.12
N ASN A 259 44.52 15.11 22.42
CA ASN A 259 45.38 15.59 23.53
C ASN A 259 44.53 15.86 24.76
N THR A 260 44.89 15.27 25.90
CA THR A 260 44.97 16.00 27.16
C THR A 260 45.89 15.26 28.11
N THR A 261 46.82 16.04 28.63
CA THR A 261 47.86 15.71 29.58
C THR A 261 47.32 15.69 31.02
N ASN A 262 48.11 15.00 31.84
CA ASN A 262 48.41 15.26 33.26
C ASN A 262 47.66 14.50 34.36
N ARG A 263 48.42 13.54 34.92
CA ARG A 263 48.82 13.37 36.33
C ARG A 263 47.70 13.22 37.38
N ASN A 264 47.71 12.07 38.04
CA ASN A 264 48.25 11.99 39.39
C ASN A 264 48.75 10.56 39.73
N ASP A 265 49.95 10.54 40.33
CA ASP A 265 50.52 9.51 41.21
C ASP A 265 49.50 9.10 42.30
N GLU A 266 49.53 7.95 42.99
CA GLU A 266 50.66 7.17 43.49
C GLU A 266 50.15 5.83 44.07
N SER A 267 51.06 4.86 44.24
CA SER A 267 51.01 3.65 45.11
C SER A 267 50.13 2.46 44.65
N GLY A 268 50.57 1.20 44.69
CA GLY A 268 51.87 0.59 45.01
C GLY A 268 51.70 -0.94 45.09
N GLY A 269 52.72 -1.71 44.71
CA GLY A 269 52.94 -3.06 45.24
C GLY A 269 52.60 -4.30 44.38
N ARG A 270 53.67 -4.85 43.79
CA ARG A 270 54.04 -6.28 43.64
C ARG A 270 53.34 -7.21 42.61
N ARG A 271 54.23 -7.90 41.88
CA ARG A 271 54.09 -8.97 40.86
C ARG A 271 53.78 -10.38 41.49
N PRO A 272 53.95 -11.51 40.76
CA PRO A 272 53.14 -12.09 39.68
C PRO A 272 52.76 -13.57 39.98
N GLU A 273 52.06 -14.27 39.06
CA GLU A 273 52.07 -15.74 38.75
C GLU A 273 50.68 -16.18 38.25
N ARG A 274 50.53 -16.58 36.98
CA ARG A 274 50.75 -17.90 36.34
C ARG A 274 49.62 -18.93 36.58
N THR A 275 49.03 -19.37 35.45
CA THR A 275 48.38 -20.69 35.19
C THR A 275 47.03 -20.91 35.90
N VAL A 276 45.92 -21.23 35.23
CA VAL A 276 45.62 -22.39 34.35
C VAL A 276 44.66 -21.98 33.24
#